data_AF-A0AAU6SAU7-F1
#
_entry.id   AF-A0AAU6SAU7-F1
#
_cell.length_a   1.000
_cell.length_b   1.000
_cell.length_c   1.000
_cell.angle_alpha   90.00
_cell.angle_beta   90.00
_cell.angle_gamma   90.00
#
_symmetry.space_group_name_H-M   'P 1'
#
loop_
_entity.id
_entity.type
_entity.pdbx_description
1 polymer ?
#
loop_
_entity_poly.entity_id
_entity_poly.type
_entity_poly.pdbx_seq_one_letter_code
_entity_poly.pdbx_strand_id
1 'polypeptide(L)'
;MAKTTKAQRQALDAMEDAAIAAKQAKKAAKALPSKTAKKLRELSEDAKDAADVSKKELRKKPAMVAKRATRAADKLVKATVQAVAKAEKRARLRAEAERAAAEAERVAAEAEQRVAQAKAAKKEAAKAAKAAERADREAAAAQSALDSELAGPAETQGLKSTAASGEAPASTESAPPVAATATKAPARKTVARPASRAKTPAASSTVNNAAAAPRAKSSRAASAASGNGASDLSSLTVAALRDRARAAGKTGYSRLSKAQLVALLS
;
A
#
# COMPACT_ATOMS: atom_id res chain seq x y z
N MET A 1 -51.74 -0.06 -45.62
CA MET A 1 -50.86 0.39 -44.52
C MET A 1 -49.55 0.92 -45.12
N ALA A 2 -49.30 2.24 -45.10
CA ALA A 2 -48.03 2.77 -45.56
C ALA A 2 -46.90 2.30 -44.62
N LYS A 3 -45.89 1.63 -45.16
CA LYS A 3 -44.76 1.10 -44.38
C LYS A 3 -43.98 2.27 -43.77
N THR A 4 -43.64 2.18 -42.48
CA THR A 4 -42.74 3.16 -41.83
C THR A 4 -41.42 3.22 -42.58
N THR A 5 -40.97 4.44 -42.89
CA THR A 5 -39.70 4.64 -43.60
C THR A 5 -38.53 4.19 -42.72
N LYS A 6 -37.38 3.86 -43.32
CA LYS A 6 -36.18 3.49 -42.58
C LYS A 6 -35.77 4.55 -41.55
N ALA A 7 -35.87 5.83 -41.93
CA ALA A 7 -35.56 6.95 -41.05
C ALA A 7 -36.54 7.06 -39.86
N GLN A 8 -37.83 6.78 -40.07
CA GLN A 8 -38.81 6.76 -38.98
C GLN A 8 -38.53 5.62 -37.98
N ARG A 9 -38.16 4.43 -38.48
CA ARG A 9 -37.75 3.31 -37.62
C ARG A 9 -36.52 3.67 -36.79
N GLN A 10 -35.47 4.20 -37.41
CA GLN A 10 -34.27 4.66 -36.70
C GLN A 10 -34.57 5.73 -35.64
N ALA A 11 -35.52 6.62 -35.90
CA ALA A 11 -35.93 7.61 -34.92
C ALA A 11 -36.67 6.99 -33.73
N LEU A 12 -37.52 5.99 -33.96
CA LEU A 12 -38.18 5.23 -32.89
C LEU A 12 -37.15 4.48 -32.05
N ASP A 13 -36.22 3.76 -32.68
CA ASP A 13 -35.15 3.03 -32.00
C ASP A 13 -34.33 3.99 -31.12
N ALA A 14 -33.95 5.15 -31.64
CA ALA A 14 -33.21 6.17 -30.89
C ALA A 14 -34.00 6.77 -29.72
N MET A 15 -35.32 6.94 -29.85
CA MET A 15 -36.19 7.39 -28.75
C MET A 15 -36.30 6.33 -27.65
N GLU A 16 -36.39 5.06 -28.02
CA GLU A 16 -36.38 3.93 -27.07
C GLU A 16 -35.05 3.86 -26.32
N ASP A 17 -33.92 3.98 -27.01
CA ASP A 17 -32.58 4.02 -26.41
C ASP A 17 -32.45 5.17 -25.41
N ALA A 18 -32.91 6.38 -25.78
CA ALA A 18 -32.90 7.53 -24.89
C ALA A 18 -33.77 7.30 -23.63
N ALA A 19 -34.94 6.69 -23.78
CA ALA A 19 -35.83 6.36 -22.66
C ALA A 19 -35.22 5.28 -21.74
N ILE A 20 -34.55 4.27 -22.30
CA ILE A 20 -33.82 3.24 -21.54
C ILE A 20 -32.66 3.89 -20.77
N ALA A 21 -31.86 4.71 -21.43
CA ALA A 21 -30.75 5.45 -20.81
C ALA A 21 -31.25 6.33 -19.65
N ALA A 22 -32.38 7.02 -19.82
CA ALA A 22 -33.01 7.81 -18.76
C ALA A 22 -33.38 6.97 -17.53
N LYS A 23 -34.00 5.79 -17.72
CA LYS A 23 -34.35 4.88 -16.63
C LYS A 23 -33.09 4.35 -15.92
N GLN A 24 -32.05 3.97 -16.67
CA GLN A 24 -30.78 3.48 -16.11
C GLN A 24 -30.07 4.57 -15.30
N ALA A 25 -29.98 5.80 -15.82
CA ALA A 25 -29.37 6.92 -15.12
C ALA A 25 -30.12 7.26 -13.82
N LYS A 26 -31.46 7.20 -13.81
CA LYS A 26 -32.26 7.37 -12.58
C LYS A 26 -31.97 6.28 -11.53
N LYS A 27 -31.78 5.03 -11.95
CA LYS A 27 -31.36 3.94 -11.05
C LYS A 27 -29.95 4.19 -10.51
N ALA A 28 -28.98 4.50 -11.36
CA ALA A 28 -27.61 4.81 -10.96
C ALA A 28 -27.54 6.00 -9.99
N ALA A 29 -28.35 7.03 -10.22
CA ALA A 29 -28.42 8.22 -9.36
C ALA A 29 -28.81 7.90 -7.91
N LYS A 30 -29.46 6.77 -7.61
CA LYS A 30 -29.80 6.39 -6.23
C LYS A 30 -28.58 5.94 -5.42
N ALA A 31 -27.57 5.36 -6.06
CA ALA A 31 -26.35 4.87 -5.41
C ALA A 31 -25.22 5.92 -5.36
N LEU A 32 -25.43 7.07 -6.00
CA LEU A 32 -24.42 8.12 -6.14
C LEU A 32 -24.62 9.25 -5.12
N PRO A 33 -23.57 10.01 -4.78
CA PRO A 33 -23.69 11.20 -3.92
C PRO A 33 -24.74 12.19 -4.43
N SER A 34 -25.44 12.88 -3.51
CA SER A 34 -26.57 13.77 -3.81
C SER A 34 -26.30 14.79 -4.93
N LYS A 35 -25.11 15.42 -4.94
CA LYS A 35 -24.71 16.40 -5.96
C LYS A 35 -24.60 15.78 -7.37
N THR A 36 -24.05 14.58 -7.49
CA THR A 36 -23.96 13.85 -8.76
C THR A 36 -25.30 13.27 -9.18
N ALA A 37 -26.08 12.77 -8.21
CA ALA A 37 -27.42 12.26 -8.44
C ALA A 37 -28.34 13.33 -9.03
N LYS A 38 -28.30 14.57 -8.52
CA LYS A 38 -29.08 15.70 -9.04
C LYS A 38 -28.79 15.97 -10.52
N LYS A 39 -27.51 16.03 -10.90
CA LYS A 39 -27.10 16.25 -12.31
C LYS A 39 -27.58 15.13 -13.25
N LEU A 40 -27.50 13.87 -12.81
CA LEU A 40 -28.01 12.75 -13.60
C LEU A 40 -29.53 12.76 -13.74
N ARG A 41 -30.26 13.24 -12.72
CA ARG A 41 -31.72 13.42 -12.81
C ARG A 41 -32.08 14.49 -13.82
N GLU A 42 -31.42 15.65 -13.79
CA GLU A 42 -31.62 16.73 -14.77
C GLU A 42 -31.39 16.22 -16.20
N LEU A 43 -30.24 15.58 -16.48
CA LEU A 43 -29.96 15.00 -17.80
C LEU A 43 -30.92 13.86 -18.19
N SER A 44 -31.47 13.14 -17.21
CA SER A 44 -32.46 12.10 -17.48
C SER A 44 -33.81 12.67 -17.90
N GLU A 45 -34.18 13.86 -17.41
CA GLU A 45 -35.39 14.56 -17.88
C GLU A 45 -35.17 15.07 -19.30
N ASP A 46 -34.01 15.66 -19.62
CA ASP A 46 -33.67 16.05 -21.01
C ASP A 46 -33.76 14.89 -22.01
N ALA A 47 -33.32 13.69 -21.60
CA ALA A 47 -33.40 12.48 -22.40
C ALA A 47 -34.85 11.96 -22.55
N LYS A 48 -35.70 12.15 -21.53
CA LYS A 48 -37.12 11.81 -21.58
C LYS A 48 -37.87 12.76 -22.51
N ASP A 49 -37.57 14.05 -22.45
CA ASP A 49 -38.14 15.05 -23.36
C ASP A 49 -37.70 14.82 -24.82
N ALA A 50 -36.49 14.29 -25.02
CA ALA A 50 -36.02 13.90 -26.36
C ALA A 50 -36.69 12.60 -26.88
N ALA A 51 -37.26 11.79 -25.98
CA ALA A 51 -38.00 10.58 -26.31
C ALA A 51 -39.52 10.81 -26.41
N ASP A 52 -40.04 11.92 -25.88
CA ASP A 52 -41.46 12.29 -25.96
C ASP A 52 -41.74 13.23 -27.13
N VAL A 53 -41.68 12.67 -28.35
CA VAL A 53 -41.79 13.44 -29.60
C VAL A 53 -43.09 13.11 -30.31
N SER A 54 -43.80 14.14 -30.78
CA SER A 54 -45.10 13.96 -31.44
C SER A 54 -44.99 13.11 -32.71
N LYS A 55 -46.01 12.28 -32.99
CA LYS A 55 -46.11 11.49 -34.23
C LYS A 55 -45.96 12.37 -35.49
N LYS A 56 -46.43 13.62 -35.44
CA LYS A 56 -46.32 14.59 -36.54
C LYS A 56 -44.86 14.97 -36.82
N GLU A 57 -44.08 15.23 -35.77
CA GLU A 57 -42.67 15.57 -35.88
C GLU A 57 -41.83 14.37 -36.35
N LEU A 58 -42.13 13.16 -35.84
CA LEU A 58 -41.53 11.91 -36.31
C LEU A 58 -41.77 11.69 -37.82
N ARG A 59 -42.95 12.03 -38.33
CA ARG A 59 -43.27 11.92 -39.76
C ARG A 59 -42.57 13.00 -40.59
N LYS A 60 -42.47 14.24 -40.09
CA LYS A 60 -41.91 15.38 -40.83
C LYS A 60 -40.38 15.45 -40.82
N LYS A 61 -39.73 15.12 -39.69
CA LYS A 61 -38.29 15.32 -39.46
C LYS A 61 -37.64 14.14 -38.73
N PRO A 62 -37.78 12.89 -39.22
CA PRO A 62 -37.30 11.70 -38.50
C PRO A 62 -35.79 11.77 -38.18
N ALA A 63 -34.96 12.26 -39.11
CA ALA A 63 -33.53 12.37 -38.90
C ALA A 63 -33.14 13.34 -37.76
N MET A 64 -33.88 14.44 -37.59
CA MET A 64 -33.62 15.39 -36.50
C MET A 64 -34.04 14.83 -35.15
N VAL A 65 -35.16 14.10 -35.10
CA VAL A 65 -35.62 13.38 -33.92
C VAL A 65 -34.58 12.34 -33.49
N ALA A 66 -34.14 11.48 -34.42
CA ALA A 66 -33.10 10.48 -34.16
C ALA A 66 -31.81 11.13 -33.62
N LYS A 67 -31.34 12.21 -34.25
CA LYS A 67 -30.13 12.94 -33.84
C LYS A 67 -30.25 13.60 -32.46
N ARG A 68 -31.44 14.12 -32.11
CA ARG A 68 -31.70 14.69 -30.78
C ARG A 68 -31.70 13.61 -29.71
N ALA A 69 -32.41 12.50 -29.94
CA ALA A 69 -32.53 11.39 -29.01
C ALA A 69 -31.16 10.72 -28.75
N THR A 70 -30.43 10.38 -29.82
CA THR A 70 -29.06 9.83 -29.71
C THR A 70 -28.11 10.75 -28.94
N ARG A 71 -28.08 12.06 -29.25
CA ARG A 71 -27.24 13.02 -28.50
C ARG A 71 -27.61 13.11 -27.02
N ALA A 72 -28.89 13.03 -26.69
CA ALA A 72 -29.34 13.04 -25.30
C ALA A 72 -28.92 11.75 -24.58
N ALA A 73 -29.10 10.59 -25.22
CA ALA A 73 -28.65 9.30 -24.72
C ALA A 73 -27.13 9.28 -24.49
N ASP A 74 -26.33 9.68 -25.48
CA ASP A 74 -24.86 9.69 -25.40
C ASP A 74 -24.34 10.57 -24.26
N LYS A 75 -24.91 11.79 -24.12
CA LYS A 75 -24.56 12.71 -23.03
C LYS A 75 -24.87 12.08 -21.67
N LEU A 76 -26.03 11.44 -21.54
CA LEU A 76 -26.46 10.81 -20.30
C LEU A 76 -25.61 9.59 -19.94
N VAL A 77 -25.31 8.72 -20.91
CA VAL A 77 -24.44 7.55 -20.75
C VAL A 77 -23.04 8.01 -20.33
N LYS A 78 -22.46 8.97 -21.04
CA LYS A 78 -21.13 9.52 -20.71
C LYS A 78 -21.11 10.12 -19.30
N ALA A 79 -22.12 10.89 -18.92
CA ALA A 79 -22.23 11.46 -17.58
C ALA A 79 -22.36 10.38 -16.50
N THR A 80 -23.12 9.32 -16.77
CA THR A 80 -23.31 8.19 -15.85
C THR A 80 -22.00 7.43 -15.65
N VAL A 81 -21.29 7.10 -16.73
CA VAL A 81 -19.97 6.43 -16.68
C VAL A 81 -18.96 7.27 -15.90
N GLN A 82 -18.88 8.58 -16.16
CA GLN A 82 -17.99 9.47 -15.41
C GLN A 82 -18.35 9.55 -13.92
N ALA A 83 -19.64 9.58 -13.59
CA ALA A 83 -20.10 9.62 -12.21
C ALA A 83 -19.75 8.33 -11.45
N VAL A 84 -19.97 7.17 -12.07
CA VAL A 84 -19.61 5.85 -11.50
C VAL A 84 -18.10 5.73 -11.33
N ALA A 85 -17.31 6.03 -12.37
CA ALA A 85 -15.85 5.98 -12.29
C ALA A 85 -15.28 6.90 -11.20
N LYS A 86 -15.85 8.09 -11.02
CA LYS A 86 -15.47 9.01 -9.94
C LYS A 86 -15.86 8.47 -8.56
N ALA A 87 -17.03 7.84 -8.43
CA ALA A 87 -17.47 7.22 -7.19
C ALA A 87 -16.58 6.03 -6.81
N GLU A 88 -16.26 5.16 -7.76
CA GLU A 88 -15.35 4.02 -7.58
C GLU A 88 -13.94 4.46 -7.23
N LYS A 89 -13.37 5.44 -7.93
CA LYS A 89 -12.05 5.99 -7.58
C LYS A 89 -12.05 6.53 -6.15
N ARG A 90 -13.10 7.23 -5.74
CA ARG A 90 -13.22 7.74 -4.36
C ARG A 90 -13.40 6.61 -3.34
N ALA A 91 -14.10 5.53 -3.69
CA ALA A 91 -14.23 4.35 -2.84
C ALA A 91 -12.89 3.64 -2.67
N ARG A 92 -12.12 3.46 -3.75
CA ARG A 92 -10.77 2.88 -3.72
C ARG A 92 -9.82 3.67 -2.83
N LEU A 93 -9.76 5.00 -3.01
CA LEU A 93 -8.90 5.85 -2.18
C LEU A 93 -9.27 5.80 -0.68
N ARG A 94 -10.57 5.64 -0.36
CA ARG A 94 -10.99 5.47 1.04
C ARG A 94 -10.60 4.11 1.59
N ALA A 95 -10.79 3.03 0.82
CA ALA A 95 -10.39 1.69 1.24
C ALA A 95 -8.87 1.58 1.40
N GLU A 96 -8.09 2.26 0.55
CA GLU A 96 -6.64 2.34 0.68
C GLU A 96 -6.22 3.13 1.92
N ALA A 97 -6.86 4.26 2.19
CA ALA A 97 -6.62 5.03 3.41
C ALA A 97 -6.97 4.23 4.69
N GLU A 98 -8.07 3.48 4.66
CA GLU A 98 -8.49 2.61 5.78
C GLU A 98 -7.50 1.46 6.01
N ARG A 99 -7.00 0.84 4.93
CA ARG A 99 -5.94 -0.19 5.04
C ARG A 99 -4.65 0.37 5.59
N ALA A 100 -4.24 1.55 5.12
CA ALA A 100 -3.04 2.22 5.63
C ALA A 100 -3.18 2.59 7.12
N ALA A 101 -4.37 3.02 7.55
CA ALA A 101 -4.66 3.26 8.97
C ALA A 101 -4.60 1.97 9.79
N ALA A 102 -5.23 0.89 9.32
CA ALA A 102 -5.20 -0.40 10.00
C ALA A 102 -3.78 -1.01 10.07
N GLU A 103 -2.95 -0.80 9.05
CA GLU A 103 -1.54 -1.21 9.07
C GLU A 103 -0.73 -0.40 10.07
N ALA A 104 -0.93 0.92 10.13
CA ALA A 104 -0.30 1.77 11.13
C ALA A 104 -0.66 1.35 12.57
N GLU A 105 -1.93 1.00 12.81
CA GLU A 105 -2.38 0.48 14.11
C GLU A 105 -1.73 -0.87 14.45
N ARG A 106 -1.58 -1.78 13.47
CA ARG A 106 -0.88 -3.06 13.67
C ARG A 106 0.59 -2.88 14.00
N VAL A 107 1.28 -1.97 13.30
CA VAL A 107 2.69 -1.68 13.55
C VAL A 107 2.88 -1.04 14.94
N ALA A 108 1.98 -0.15 15.35
CA ALA A 108 1.99 0.43 16.69
C ALA A 108 1.80 -0.66 17.77
N ALA A 109 0.81 -1.54 17.59
CA ALA A 109 0.57 -2.65 18.52
C ALA A 109 1.76 -3.63 18.59
N GLU A 110 2.40 -3.94 17.46
CA GLU A 110 3.59 -4.80 17.45
C GLU A 110 4.78 -4.12 18.16
N ALA A 111 4.97 -2.81 17.97
CA ALA A 111 6.00 -2.06 18.67
C ALA A 111 5.79 -2.09 20.20
N GLU A 112 4.56 -1.93 20.66
CA GLU A 112 4.20 -2.07 22.08
C GLU A 112 4.48 -3.48 22.61
N GLN A 113 4.12 -4.51 21.85
CA GLN A 113 4.43 -5.90 22.19
C GLN A 113 5.93 -6.16 22.28
N ARG A 114 6.73 -5.65 21.36
CA ARG A 114 8.19 -5.77 21.40
C ARG A 114 8.80 -5.07 22.61
N VAL A 115 8.28 -3.90 22.99
CA VAL A 115 8.70 -3.21 24.22
C VAL A 115 8.34 -4.02 25.46
N ALA A 116 7.15 -4.63 25.50
CA ALA A 116 6.74 -5.52 26.59
C ALA A 116 7.63 -6.76 26.70
N GLN A 117 7.93 -7.42 25.57
CA GLN A 117 8.82 -8.58 25.50
C GLN A 117 10.26 -8.22 25.93
N ALA A 118 10.80 -7.08 25.48
CA ALA A 118 12.12 -6.62 25.89
C ALA A 118 12.21 -6.36 27.40
N LYS A 119 11.15 -5.78 27.99
CA LYS A 119 11.06 -5.60 29.45
C LYS A 119 10.97 -6.94 30.19
N ALA A 120 10.22 -7.91 29.68
CA ALA A 120 10.13 -9.25 30.25
C ALA A 120 11.50 -9.97 30.20
N ALA A 121 12.14 -9.99 29.04
CA ALA A 121 13.47 -10.58 28.85
C ALA A 121 14.52 -9.95 29.76
N LYS A 122 14.50 -8.63 29.96
CA LYS A 122 15.41 -7.95 30.90
C LYS A 122 15.19 -8.39 32.35
N LYS A 123 13.94 -8.59 32.77
CA LYS A 123 13.62 -9.08 34.13
C LYS A 123 14.09 -10.52 34.32
N GLU A 124 13.89 -11.37 33.32
CA GLU A 124 14.35 -12.77 33.35
C GLU A 124 15.88 -12.85 33.39
N ALA A 125 16.58 -12.07 32.57
CA ALA A 125 18.03 -12.00 32.58
C ALA A 125 18.57 -11.53 33.94
N ALA A 126 17.94 -10.52 34.56
CA ALA A 126 18.32 -10.07 35.91
C ALA A 126 18.10 -11.15 36.99
N LYS A 127 17.02 -11.93 36.89
CA LYS A 127 16.75 -13.06 37.78
C LYS A 127 17.79 -14.17 37.61
N ALA A 128 18.15 -14.49 36.37
CA ALA A 128 19.18 -15.47 36.05
C ALA A 128 20.56 -15.03 36.57
N ALA A 129 20.94 -13.76 36.40
CA ALA A 129 22.18 -13.23 36.92
C ALA A 129 22.26 -13.33 38.46
N LYS A 130 21.19 -12.99 39.17
CA LYS A 130 21.12 -13.13 40.63
C LYS A 130 21.19 -14.59 41.09
N ALA A 131 20.63 -15.52 40.32
CA ALA A 131 20.72 -16.96 40.60
C ALA A 131 22.15 -17.47 40.40
N ALA A 132 22.85 -17.05 39.34
CA ALA A 132 24.25 -17.36 39.10
C ALA A 132 25.14 -16.84 40.24
N GLU A 133 24.98 -15.58 40.64
CA GLU A 133 25.73 -14.98 41.76
C GLU A 133 25.51 -15.73 43.10
N ARG A 134 24.30 -16.29 43.31
CA ARG A 134 24.02 -17.12 44.49
C ARG A 134 24.73 -18.47 44.41
N ALA A 135 24.73 -19.11 43.23
CA ALA A 135 25.43 -20.36 43.01
C ALA A 135 26.95 -20.19 43.17
N ASP A 136 27.53 -19.09 42.69
CA ASP A 136 28.95 -18.78 42.84
C ASP A 136 29.35 -18.61 44.32
N ARG A 137 28.52 -17.91 45.12
CA ARG A 137 28.74 -17.80 46.57
C ARG A 137 28.67 -19.15 47.29
N GLU A 138 27.71 -19.99 46.91
CA GLU A 138 27.54 -21.32 47.51
C GLU A 138 28.71 -22.24 47.14
N ALA A 139 29.17 -22.20 45.88
CA ALA A 139 30.37 -22.91 45.45
C ALA A 139 31.62 -22.44 46.19
N ALA A 140 31.81 -21.12 46.36
CA ALA A 140 32.94 -20.58 47.12
C ALA A 140 32.89 -20.96 48.62
N ALA A 141 31.70 -21.00 49.21
CA ALA A 141 31.51 -21.46 50.58
C ALA A 141 31.80 -22.95 50.73
N ALA A 142 31.36 -23.78 49.77
CA ALA A 142 31.67 -25.21 49.74
C ALA A 142 33.18 -25.46 49.60
N GLN A 143 33.87 -24.69 48.73
CA GLN A 143 35.33 -24.78 48.59
C GLN A 143 36.04 -24.42 49.88
N SER A 144 35.65 -23.32 50.54
CA SER A 144 36.24 -22.89 51.82
C SER A 144 36.03 -23.92 52.94
N ALA A 145 34.88 -24.61 52.93
CA ALA A 145 34.59 -25.70 53.87
C ALA A 145 35.49 -26.92 53.61
N LEU A 146 35.66 -27.32 52.34
CA LEU A 146 36.58 -28.39 51.95
C LEU A 146 38.03 -28.06 52.35
N ASP A 147 38.49 -26.84 52.06
CA ASP A 147 39.85 -26.40 52.41
C ASP A 147 40.07 -26.42 53.94
N SER A 148 39.05 -26.08 54.73
CA SER A 148 39.10 -26.14 56.20
C SER A 148 39.14 -27.58 56.73
N GLU A 149 38.44 -28.51 56.09
CA GLU A 149 38.45 -29.93 56.43
C GLU A 149 39.81 -30.58 56.09
N LEU A 150 40.38 -30.22 54.94
CA LEU A 150 41.70 -30.67 54.48
C LEU A 150 42.86 -30.14 55.33
N ALA A 151 42.74 -28.94 55.90
CA ALA A 151 43.78 -28.37 56.77
C ALA A 151 43.99 -29.17 58.07
N GLY A 152 42.99 -29.94 58.51
CA GLY A 152 43.05 -30.77 59.72
C GLY A 152 43.29 -29.97 61.02
N PRO A 153 43.07 -30.56 62.21
CA PRO A 153 43.48 -29.96 63.46
C PRO A 153 44.99 -30.10 63.62
N ALA A 154 45.76 -29.21 62.98
CA ALA A 154 47.17 -29.08 63.26
C ALA A 154 47.34 -28.56 64.70
N GLU A 155 47.83 -29.44 65.57
CA GLU A 155 48.25 -29.11 66.93
C GLU A 155 49.12 -27.84 66.96
N THR A 156 48.70 -26.91 67.82
CA THR A 156 49.52 -25.80 68.28
C THR A 156 50.77 -26.30 69.00
N GLN A 157 51.90 -26.41 68.30
CA GLN A 157 53.22 -26.22 68.90
C GLN A 157 54.01 -25.24 68.05
N GLY A 158 54.30 -24.10 68.67
CA GLY A 158 54.74 -22.90 67.97
C GLY A 158 56.22 -22.88 67.62
N LEU A 159 56.54 -21.96 66.72
CA LEU A 159 57.86 -21.35 66.65
C LEU A 159 57.70 -19.87 66.29
N LYS A 160 58.18 -19.02 67.20
CA LYS A 160 58.59 -17.64 66.92
C LYS A 160 59.67 -17.67 65.83
N SER A 161 59.48 -16.92 64.76
CA SER A 161 60.63 -16.42 63.98
C SER A 161 60.31 -15.05 63.38
N THR A 162 61.33 -14.22 63.44
CA THR A 162 61.42 -12.77 63.28
C THR A 162 61.93 -12.36 61.90
N ALA A 163 61.63 -11.10 61.51
CA ALA A 163 62.40 -10.23 60.59
C ALA A 163 62.42 -10.63 59.09
N ALA A 164 62.51 -9.75 58.09
CA ALA A 164 62.43 -8.29 57.97
C ALA A 164 62.47 -7.91 56.45
N SER A 165 61.94 -6.73 56.14
CA SER A 165 62.44 -5.72 55.16
C SER A 165 62.37 -5.91 53.63
N GLY A 166 62.00 -4.80 52.96
CA GLY A 166 62.16 -4.47 51.53
C GLY A 166 60.88 -4.73 50.72
N GLU A 167 60.29 -3.84 49.92
CA GLU A 167 60.78 -2.66 49.21
C GLU A 167 59.56 -1.89 48.63
N ALA A 168 59.67 -0.57 48.54
CA ALA A 168 58.74 0.36 47.89
C ALA A 168 59.53 1.13 46.80
N PRO A 169 58.98 2.09 46.02
CA PRO A 169 57.69 2.24 45.31
C PRO A 169 57.87 2.67 43.81
N ALA A 170 56.82 2.60 42.96
CA ALA A 170 56.62 3.47 41.78
C ALA A 170 55.19 3.24 41.21
N SER A 171 54.23 4.18 41.23
CA SER A 171 54.09 5.46 40.50
C SER A 171 53.93 5.35 38.98
N THR A 172 52.69 5.54 38.49
CA THR A 172 52.19 6.17 37.23
C THR A 172 50.75 5.65 36.97
N GLU A 173 49.71 6.38 36.58
CA GLU A 173 49.54 7.76 36.09
C GLU A 173 48.03 8.09 35.97
N SER A 174 47.69 9.34 36.34
CA SER A 174 46.55 10.22 35.94
C SER A 174 45.54 9.71 34.89
N ALA A 175 44.22 9.68 35.16
CA ALA A 175 43.21 10.78 35.02
C ALA A 175 42.89 11.21 33.54
N PRO A 176 41.74 11.84 33.17
CA PRO A 176 40.44 12.10 33.82
C PRO A 176 39.20 11.66 32.99
N PRO A 177 37.94 11.89 33.46
CA PRO A 177 36.71 11.63 32.69
C PRO A 177 36.33 12.79 31.76
N VAL A 178 35.99 12.50 30.50
CA VAL A 178 35.48 13.51 29.55
C VAL A 178 34.13 13.15 28.93
N ALA A 179 33.19 14.05 29.22
CA ALA A 179 32.19 14.62 28.31
C ALA A 179 31.01 13.75 27.82
N ALA A 180 29.91 13.92 28.56
CA ALA A 180 28.58 14.01 28.00
C ALA A 180 28.54 15.00 26.82
N THR A 181 27.96 14.58 25.69
CA THR A 181 27.37 15.53 24.72
C THR A 181 25.89 15.19 24.54
N ALA A 182 25.10 15.97 25.27
CA ALA A 182 23.68 16.15 25.00
C ALA A 182 23.54 16.92 23.68
N THR A 183 23.05 16.27 22.62
CA THR A 183 22.60 16.96 21.41
C THR A 183 21.22 17.54 21.67
N LYS A 184 21.24 18.75 22.22
CA LYS A 184 20.11 19.67 22.37
C LYS A 184 19.46 19.95 21.01
N ALA A 185 18.18 19.65 20.91
CA ALA A 185 17.30 20.07 19.83
C ALA A 185 17.26 21.61 19.71
N PRO A 186 17.32 22.19 18.50
CA PRO A 186 16.93 23.58 18.30
C PRO A 186 15.41 23.69 18.23
N ALA A 187 14.87 24.40 19.22
CA ALA A 187 13.52 24.93 19.20
C ALA A 187 13.35 25.93 18.03
N ARG A 188 12.24 25.75 17.31
CA ARG A 188 11.32 26.77 16.77
C ARG A 188 11.93 28.14 16.45
N LYS A 189 12.10 28.42 15.15
CA LYS A 189 11.90 29.77 14.61
C LYS A 189 10.52 29.83 13.96
N THR A 190 9.54 30.26 14.76
CA THR A 190 8.28 30.82 14.28
C THR A 190 8.58 32.09 13.48
N VAL A 191 8.46 32.04 12.16
CA VAL A 191 8.28 33.24 11.34
C VAL A 191 6.79 33.41 11.14
N ALA A 192 6.23 34.37 11.86
CA ALA A 192 4.95 34.94 11.54
C ALA A 192 5.03 35.65 10.17
N ARG A 193 4.14 35.24 9.25
CA ARG A 193 3.21 36.09 8.46
C ARG A 193 3.85 37.18 7.56
N PRO A 194 3.50 37.24 6.25
CA PRO A 194 2.22 37.86 5.89
C PRO A 194 1.43 37.19 4.77
N ALA A 195 0.13 37.48 4.82
CA ALA A 195 -0.84 37.22 3.77
C ALA A 195 -0.53 38.06 2.52
N SER A 196 -0.54 37.39 1.36
CA SER A 196 -0.88 37.96 0.05
C SER A 196 -1.61 36.85 -0.71
N ARG A 197 -2.93 36.79 -0.66
CA ARG A 197 -3.89 37.56 -1.48
C ARG A 197 -3.44 37.71 -2.94
N ALA A 198 -4.19 37.02 -3.79
CA ALA A 198 -4.40 37.23 -5.23
C ALA A 198 -3.20 36.96 -6.16
N LYS A 199 -3.37 36.02 -7.10
CA LYS A 199 -3.93 36.34 -8.42
C LYS A 199 -4.14 35.06 -9.24
N THR A 200 -5.40 34.80 -9.58
CA THR A 200 -5.79 34.05 -10.77
C THR A 200 -5.12 34.63 -12.01
N PRO A 201 -4.66 33.77 -12.95
CA PRO A 201 -4.90 34.07 -14.35
C PRO A 201 -5.87 33.04 -14.91
N ALA A 202 -7.07 33.53 -15.17
CA ALA A 202 -7.96 32.93 -16.12
C ALA A 202 -7.39 33.11 -17.54
N ALA A 203 -7.70 32.11 -18.36
CA ALA A 203 -7.93 32.19 -19.80
C ALA A 203 -6.73 32.18 -20.77
N SER A 204 -6.86 31.21 -21.67
CA SER A 204 -6.60 31.30 -23.11
C SER A 204 -5.19 30.90 -23.58
N SER A 205 -5.11 29.69 -24.12
CA SER A 205 -4.75 29.59 -25.54
C SER A 205 -5.40 28.38 -26.21
N THR A 206 -6.13 28.75 -27.24
CA THR A 206 -6.89 27.96 -28.20
C THR A 206 -5.93 27.31 -29.22
N VAL A 207 -6.38 26.18 -29.79
CA VAL A 207 -6.00 25.55 -31.08
C VAL A 207 -4.53 25.14 -31.31
N ASN A 208 -4.32 23.83 -31.51
CA ASN A 208 -4.11 23.34 -32.86
C ASN A 208 -4.44 21.85 -33.00
N ASN A 209 -5.39 21.61 -33.88
CA ASN A 209 -5.80 20.32 -34.41
C ASN A 209 -5.02 20.12 -35.72
N ALA A 210 -4.13 19.14 -35.79
CA ALA A 210 -3.57 18.69 -37.06
C ALA A 210 -3.29 17.19 -37.01
N ALA A 211 -3.90 16.50 -37.96
CA ALA A 211 -3.83 15.07 -38.18
C ALA A 211 -2.41 14.60 -38.56
N ALA A 212 -2.00 13.46 -38.02
CA ALA A 212 -1.11 12.53 -38.70
C ALA A 212 -1.28 11.13 -38.09
N ALA A 213 -1.60 10.16 -38.94
CA ALA A 213 -1.75 8.75 -38.64
C ALA A 213 -0.37 8.03 -38.55
N PRO A 214 -0.34 6.69 -38.45
CA PRO A 214 0.24 5.94 -37.34
C PRO A 214 1.73 5.60 -37.54
N ARG A 215 2.53 5.71 -36.48
CA ARG A 215 3.92 5.21 -36.47
C ARG A 215 4.14 4.12 -35.44
N ALA A 216 4.19 2.90 -35.97
CA ALA A 216 5.17 1.85 -35.72
C ALA A 216 5.70 1.63 -34.29
N LYS A 217 5.41 0.41 -33.79
CA LYS A 217 6.35 -0.54 -33.17
C LYS A 217 7.55 0.09 -32.44
N SER A 218 7.38 0.33 -31.14
CA SER A 218 8.51 0.41 -30.21
C SER A 218 8.70 -0.95 -29.53
N SER A 219 9.53 -1.77 -30.17
CA SER A 219 10.23 -2.90 -29.55
C SER A 219 11.62 -2.41 -29.16
N ARG A 220 11.84 -2.12 -27.87
CA ARG A 220 13.15 -1.95 -27.21
C ARG A 220 12.86 -1.78 -25.71
N ALA A 221 13.51 -2.44 -24.77
CA ALA A 221 14.68 -3.28 -24.82
C ALA A 221 14.62 -4.21 -23.59
N ALA A 222 15.03 -5.46 -23.79
CA ALA A 222 15.56 -6.30 -22.72
C ALA A 222 16.85 -5.68 -22.19
N SER A 223 17.15 -5.84 -20.90
CA SER A 223 18.45 -6.38 -20.48
C SER A 223 18.51 -6.71 -18.99
N ALA A 224 19.13 -7.87 -18.73
CA ALA A 224 19.96 -8.21 -17.57
C ALA A 224 19.30 -8.65 -16.24
N ALA A 225 18.91 -9.94 -16.21
CA ALA A 225 19.18 -10.83 -15.06
C ALA A 225 19.08 -12.32 -15.50
N SER A 226 19.82 -12.71 -16.55
CA SER A 226 20.01 -14.14 -16.87
C SER A 226 21.25 -14.62 -16.14
N GLY A 227 21.03 -15.43 -15.10
CA GLY A 227 22.12 -16.11 -14.39
C GLY A 227 21.64 -17.15 -13.39
N ASN A 228 20.52 -16.92 -12.69
CA ASN A 228 20.02 -17.81 -11.63
C ASN A 228 18.56 -18.26 -11.79
N GLY A 229 18.01 -18.25 -13.01
CA GLY A 229 16.58 -18.47 -13.25
C GLY A 229 16.06 -19.85 -12.85
N ALA A 230 16.84 -20.91 -13.02
CA ALA A 230 16.38 -22.28 -12.73
C ALA A 230 16.15 -22.53 -11.23
N SER A 231 17.03 -22.01 -10.37
CA SER A 231 16.89 -22.12 -8.91
C SER A 231 15.71 -21.29 -8.40
N ASP A 232 15.49 -20.12 -8.99
CA ASP A 232 14.38 -19.23 -8.64
C ASP A 232 13.01 -19.83 -9.04
N LEU A 233 12.93 -20.44 -10.23
CA LEU A 233 11.71 -21.13 -10.69
C LEU A 233 11.29 -22.30 -9.78
N SER A 234 12.25 -22.98 -9.14
CA SER A 234 11.99 -24.10 -8.24
C SER A 234 11.35 -23.66 -6.92
N SER A 235 11.61 -22.42 -6.48
CA SER A 235 11.01 -21.82 -5.28
C SER A 235 9.54 -21.39 -5.49
N LEU A 236 9.14 -21.14 -6.74
CA LEU A 236 7.80 -20.67 -7.08
C LEU A 236 6.72 -21.73 -6.87
N THR A 237 5.52 -21.28 -6.56
CA THR A 237 4.33 -22.14 -6.48
C THR A 237 3.84 -22.50 -7.89
N VAL A 238 3.09 -23.59 -8.01
CA VAL A 238 2.51 -24.05 -9.29
C VAL A 238 1.67 -22.97 -9.96
N ALA A 239 0.93 -22.17 -9.18
CA ALA A 239 0.13 -21.05 -9.71
C ALA A 239 1.00 -19.98 -10.37
N ALA A 240 2.06 -19.53 -9.67
CA ALA A 240 2.99 -18.52 -10.19
C ALA A 240 3.70 -18.99 -11.48
N LEU A 241 4.05 -20.28 -11.54
CA LEU A 241 4.63 -20.88 -12.75
C LEU A 241 3.64 -20.88 -13.93
N ARG A 242 2.35 -21.18 -13.68
CA ARG A 242 1.32 -21.13 -14.74
C ARG A 242 1.06 -19.71 -15.23
N ASP A 243 1.06 -18.72 -14.35
CA ASP A 243 0.92 -17.31 -14.74
C ASP A 243 2.10 -16.84 -15.58
N ARG A 244 3.33 -17.27 -15.24
CA ARG A 244 4.53 -17.00 -16.05
C ARG A 244 4.48 -17.69 -17.41
N ALA A 245 3.99 -18.94 -17.47
CA ALA A 245 3.77 -19.65 -18.73
C ALA A 245 2.71 -18.95 -19.61
N ARG A 246 1.64 -18.41 -19.01
CA ARG A 246 0.64 -17.59 -19.71
C ARG A 246 1.25 -16.30 -20.25
N ALA A 247 2.05 -15.59 -19.46
CA ALA A 247 2.74 -14.37 -19.88
C ALA A 247 3.76 -14.62 -21.00
N ALA A 248 4.39 -15.80 -21.01
CA ALA A 248 5.27 -16.26 -22.09
C ALA A 248 4.53 -16.81 -23.32
N GLY A 249 3.18 -16.79 -23.33
CA GLY A 249 2.37 -17.27 -24.45
C GLY A 249 2.39 -18.80 -24.66
N LYS A 250 2.86 -19.58 -23.69
CA LYS A 250 2.82 -21.05 -23.76
C LYS A 250 1.37 -21.51 -23.58
N THR A 251 0.95 -22.58 -24.24
CA THR A 251 -0.37 -23.21 -24.07
C THR A 251 -0.20 -24.63 -23.50
N GLY A 252 -1.28 -25.28 -23.04
CA GLY A 252 -1.23 -26.65 -22.50
C GLY A 252 -0.61 -26.81 -21.09
N TYR A 253 -0.12 -25.73 -20.48
CA TYR A 253 0.53 -25.74 -19.15
C TYR A 253 -0.39 -26.11 -17.97
N SER A 254 -1.72 -26.12 -18.16
CA SER A 254 -2.67 -26.38 -17.06
C SER A 254 -2.60 -27.82 -16.53
N ARG A 255 -2.16 -28.78 -17.36
CA ARG A 255 -2.06 -30.21 -16.99
C ARG A 255 -0.65 -30.61 -16.56
N LEU A 256 0.30 -29.69 -16.62
CA LEU A 256 1.70 -29.97 -16.29
C LEU A 256 1.92 -29.95 -14.79
N SER A 257 2.76 -30.87 -14.31
CA SER A 257 3.25 -30.91 -12.94
C SER A 257 4.26 -29.77 -12.68
N LYS A 258 4.60 -29.50 -11.41
CA LYS A 258 5.56 -28.43 -11.06
C LYS A 258 6.89 -28.59 -11.80
N ALA A 259 7.45 -29.80 -11.83
CA ALA A 259 8.71 -30.08 -12.52
C ALA A 259 8.61 -29.84 -14.04
N GLN A 260 7.50 -30.26 -14.66
CA GLN A 260 7.26 -30.03 -16.09
C GLN A 260 7.08 -28.54 -16.42
N LEU A 261 6.46 -27.77 -15.53
CA LEU A 261 6.33 -26.31 -15.67
C LEU A 261 7.69 -25.61 -15.56
N VAL A 262 8.55 -26.05 -14.64
CA VAL A 262 9.92 -25.54 -14.52
C VAL A 262 10.71 -25.86 -15.78
N ALA A 263 10.66 -27.09 -16.28
CA ALA A 263 11.34 -27.49 -17.53
C ALA A 263 10.82 -26.77 -18.78
N LEU A 264 9.54 -26.38 -18.82
CA LEU A 264 8.96 -25.61 -19.92
C LEU A 264 9.40 -24.13 -19.92
N LEU A 265 9.79 -23.62 -18.76
CA LEU A 265 10.13 -22.21 -18.51
C LEU A 265 11.64 -21.94 -18.37
N SER A 266 12.43 -23.00 -18.18
CA SER A 266 13.90 -22.96 -18.19
C SER A 266 14.48 -22.79 -19.57
#